data_AF-A0AA41WDT5-F1
#
_entry.id   AF-A0AA41WDT5-F1
#
_cell.length_a   1.000
_cell.length_b   1.000
_cell.length_c   1.000
_cell.angle_alpha   90.00
_cell.angle_beta   90.00
_cell.angle_gamma   90.00
#
_symmetry.space_group_name_H-M   'P 1'
#
loop_
_entity.id
_entity.type
_entity.pdbx_description
1 polymer ?
#
loop_
_entity_poly.entity_id
_entity_poly.type
_entity_poly.pdbx_seq_one_letter_code
_entity_poly.pdbx_strand_id
1 'polypeptide(L)'
;MPIMIGGERRTLRLVAEHADEWNPGFVDPEAYLRKNVALADHCAAVHSDPPSILRTLMVGHIVGRDRKELLERAAKVHEYLVGNQPLYLLRP
;
A
#
# COMPACT_ATOMS: atom_id res chain seq x y z
N MET A 1 -11.29 5.13 -19.17
CA MET A 1 -10.40 5.74 -18.15
C MET A 1 -10.18 4.70 -17.07
N PRO A 2 -8.95 4.52 -16.56
CA PRO A 2 -8.68 3.54 -15.51
C PRO A 2 -9.33 3.92 -14.17
N ILE A 3 -9.78 2.93 -13.41
CA ILE A 3 -10.42 3.07 -12.10
C ILE A 3 -9.52 2.48 -11.01
N MET A 4 -9.13 3.32 -10.05
CA MET A 4 -8.43 2.89 -8.84
C MET A 4 -9.43 2.76 -7.68
N ILE A 5 -9.42 1.61 -7.00
CA ILE A 5 -10.24 1.35 -5.81
C ILE A 5 -9.34 0.98 -4.63
N GLY A 6 -9.50 1.70 -3.52
CA GLY A 6 -8.75 1.47 -2.29
C GLY A 6 -9.43 0.51 -1.30
N GLY A 7 -8.65 -0.04 -0.36
CA GLY A 7 -9.14 -0.76 0.82
C GLY A 7 -8.82 -2.26 0.84
N GLU A 8 -9.25 -2.97 1.88
CA GLU A 8 -8.67 -4.27 2.25
C GLU A 8 -9.66 -5.39 2.60
N ARG A 9 -10.95 -5.10 2.77
CA ARG A 9 -11.97 -6.12 3.15
C ARG A 9 -13.30 -5.82 2.50
N ARG A 10 -13.93 -4.72 2.91
CA ARG A 10 -15.28 -4.35 2.46
C ARG A 10 -15.34 -4.00 0.96
N THR A 11 -14.22 -3.53 0.41
CA THR A 11 -14.12 -3.08 -0.98
C THR A 11 -13.54 -4.12 -1.92
N LEU A 12 -13.00 -5.25 -1.44
CA LEU A 12 -12.28 -6.20 -2.29
C LEU A 12 -13.15 -6.84 -3.38
N ARG A 13 -14.45 -7.03 -3.12
CA ARG A 13 -15.38 -7.45 -4.16
C ARG A 13 -15.50 -6.43 -5.29
N LEU A 14 -15.64 -5.15 -4.94
CA LEU A 14 -15.69 -4.06 -5.93
C LEU A 14 -14.37 -3.93 -6.69
N VAL A 15 -13.24 -4.12 -6.00
CA VAL A 15 -11.92 -4.16 -6.63
C VAL A 15 -11.89 -5.27 -7.69
N ALA A 16 -12.28 -6.50 -7.32
CA ALA A 16 -12.29 -7.65 -8.23
C ALA A 16 -13.24 -7.47 -9.44
N GLU A 17 -14.37 -6.80 -9.25
CA GLU A 17 -15.39 -6.59 -10.29
C GLU A 17 -15.05 -5.41 -11.23
N HIS A 18 -14.33 -4.39 -10.76
CA HIS A 18 -14.30 -3.09 -11.46
C HIS A 18 -12.95 -2.36 -11.50
N ALA A 19 -11.96 -2.74 -10.69
CA ALA A 19 -10.73 -1.95 -10.59
C ALA A 19 -9.72 -2.31 -11.67
N ASP A 20 -9.12 -1.28 -12.27
CA ASP A 20 -7.87 -1.41 -13.02
C ASP A 20 -6.67 -1.34 -12.08
N GLU A 21 -6.82 -0.67 -10.93
CA GLU A 21 -5.78 -0.45 -9.92
C GLU A 21 -6.29 -0.66 -8.50
N TRP A 22 -5.47 -1.29 -7.66
CA TRP A 22 -5.78 -1.51 -6.24
C TRP A 22 -4.70 -0.96 -5.33
N ASN A 23 -5.13 -0.27 -4.26
CA ASN A 23 -4.27 0.16 -3.16
C ASN A 23 -4.81 -0.34 -1.79
N PRO A 24 -4.05 -1.13 -1.02
CA PRO A 24 -4.49 -1.68 0.27
C PRO A 24 -4.46 -0.68 1.44
N GLY A 25 -4.05 0.56 1.18
CA GLY A 25 -3.76 1.58 2.19
C GLY A 25 -2.39 1.39 2.84
N PHE A 26 -2.18 2.05 3.97
CA PHE A 26 -0.94 1.91 4.74
C PHE A 26 -0.87 0.53 5.39
N VAL A 27 0.12 -0.27 4.99
CA VAL A 27 0.27 -1.65 5.40
C VAL A 27 1.74 -1.99 5.60
N ASP A 28 2.02 -2.85 6.57
CA ASP A 28 3.28 -3.57 6.61
C ASP A 28 3.34 -4.65 5.52
N PRO A 29 4.54 -5.20 5.20
CA PRO A 29 4.69 -6.22 4.16
C PRO A 29 3.88 -7.50 4.39
N GLU A 30 3.71 -7.93 5.64
CA GLU A 30 2.98 -9.17 5.96
C GLU A 30 1.48 -8.97 5.74
N ALA A 31 0.95 -7.82 6.18
CA ALA A 31 -0.41 -7.39 5.92
C ALA A 31 -0.68 -7.22 4.42
N TYR A 32 0.28 -6.70 3.65
CA TYR A 32 0.15 -6.64 2.19
C TYR A 32 -0.07 -8.03 1.58
N LEU A 33 0.75 -9.01 1.93
CA LEU A 33 0.64 -10.37 1.41
C LEU A 33 -0.72 -11.00 1.75
N ARG A 34 -1.17 -10.89 3.01
CA ARG A 34 -2.48 -11.40 3.44
C ARG A 34 -3.64 -10.76 2.67
N LYS A 35 -3.59 -9.44 2.45
CA LYS A 35 -4.62 -8.72 1.70
C LYS A 35 -4.61 -9.07 0.21
N ASN A 36 -3.42 -9.32 -0.35
CA ASN A 36 -3.29 -9.70 -1.76
C ASN A 36 -3.90 -11.08 -2.01
N VAL A 37 -3.69 -12.04 -1.10
CA VAL A 37 -4.38 -13.35 -1.12
C VAL A 37 -5.90 -13.16 -1.06
N ALA A 38 -6.40 -12.34 -0.13
CA ALA A 38 -7.83 -12.08 -0.05
C ALA A 38 -8.40 -11.47 -1.34
N LEU A 39 -7.66 -10.56 -1.99
CA LEU A 39 -8.08 -10.03 -3.29
C LEU A 39 -8.13 -11.12 -4.36
N ALA A 40 -7.15 -12.04 -4.40
CA ALA A 40 -7.13 -13.15 -5.33
C ALA A 40 -8.36 -14.06 -5.16
N ASP A 41 -8.78 -14.35 -3.92
CA ASP A 41 -9.99 -15.11 -3.62
C ASP A 41 -11.25 -14.42 -4.16
N HIS A 42 -11.32 -13.09 -4.04
CA HIS A 42 -12.42 -12.30 -4.60
C HIS A 42 -12.43 -12.30 -6.14
N CYS A 43 -11.27 -12.15 -6.79
CA CYS A 43 -11.14 -12.28 -8.24
C CYS A 43 -11.63 -13.64 -8.73
N ALA A 44 -11.23 -14.73 -8.07
CA ALA A 44 -11.66 -16.09 -8.41
C ALA A 44 -13.19 -16.24 -8.28
N ALA A 45 -13.79 -15.67 -7.23
CA ALA A 45 -15.24 -15.75 -6.99
C ALA A 45 -16.10 -15.02 -8.04
N VAL A 46 -15.55 -13.99 -8.72
CA VAL A 46 -16.25 -13.22 -9.75
C VAL A 46 -15.78 -13.55 -11.17
N HIS A 47 -14.96 -14.61 -11.32
CA HIS A 47 -14.34 -15.01 -12.59
C HIS A 47 -13.54 -13.89 -13.28
N SER A 48 -12.93 -13.02 -12.49
CA SER A 48 -12.02 -11.96 -12.94
C SER A 48 -10.56 -12.43 -12.85
N ASP A 49 -9.72 -12.02 -13.81
CA ASP A 49 -8.32 -12.42 -13.86
C ASP A 49 -7.48 -11.55 -12.91
N PRO A 50 -6.94 -12.08 -11.79
CA PRO A 50 -6.23 -11.26 -10.80
C PRO A 50 -5.07 -10.44 -11.39
N PRO A 51 -4.20 -10.95 -12.29
CA PRO A 51 -3.11 -10.20 -12.91
C PRO A 51 -3.52 -8.91 -13.66
N SER A 52 -4.79 -8.76 -14.03
CA SER A 52 -5.29 -7.58 -14.73
C SER A 52 -5.31 -6.31 -13.86
N ILE A 53 -5.38 -6.44 -12.53
CA ILE A 53 -5.46 -5.31 -11.60
C ILE A 53 -4.05 -4.83 -11.22
N LEU A 54 -3.62 -3.62 -11.54
CA LEU A 54 -2.31 -3.11 -11.13
C LEU A 54 -2.25 -2.92 -9.60
N ARG A 55 -1.20 -3.46 -8.96
CA ARG A 55 -0.97 -3.34 -7.51
C ARG A 55 -0.19 -2.05 -7.25
N THR A 56 -0.76 -1.17 -6.44
CA THR A 56 -0.10 0.06 -6.01
C THR A 56 0.04 0.10 -4.50
N LEU A 57 1.07 0.81 -4.02
CA LEU A 57 1.32 1.00 -2.59
C LEU A 57 1.59 2.47 -2.32
N MET A 58 0.95 3.00 -1.28
CA MET A 58 1.27 4.33 -0.76
C MET A 58 2.30 4.18 0.35
N VAL A 59 3.49 4.71 0.12
CA VAL A 59 4.65 4.52 0.99
C VAL A 59 5.31 5.86 1.32
N GLY A 60 5.44 6.15 2.60
CA GLY A 60 6.19 7.32 3.09
C GLY A 60 7.69 7.04 3.09
N HIS A 61 8.47 7.96 2.50
CA HIS A 61 9.93 7.87 2.43
C HIS A 61 10.56 9.12 3.04
N ILE A 62 11.63 8.92 3.81
CA ILE A 62 12.47 10.00 4.28
C ILE A 62 13.84 9.86 3.62
N VAL A 63 14.33 10.96 3.06
CA VAL A 63 15.63 11.04 2.37
C VAL A 63 16.50 12.08 3.08
N GLY A 64 17.77 11.76 3.27
CA GLY A 64 18.82 12.67 3.75
C GLY A 64 20.10 12.49 2.92
N ARG A 65 20.95 13.52 2.85
CA ARG A 65 22.24 13.46 2.13
C ARG A 65 23.20 12.46 2.75
N ASP A 66 23.08 12.26 4.06
CA ASP A 66 23.81 11.26 4.83
C ASP A 66 22.91 10.64 5.92
N ARG A 67 23.46 9.66 6.66
CA ARG A 67 22.73 8.96 7.72
C ARG A 67 22.32 9.89 8.86
N LYS A 68 23.13 10.90 9.17
CA LYS A 68 22.85 11.83 10.27
C LYS A 68 21.64 12.69 9.91
N GLU A 69 21.65 13.30 8.73
CA GLU A 69 20.54 14.12 8.25
C GLU A 69 19.25 13.30 8.09
N LEU A 70 19.34 12.06 7.59
CA LEU A 70 18.21 11.14 7.48
C LEU A 70 17.54 10.91 8.84
N LEU A 71 18.34 10.62 9.88
CA LEU A 71 17.83 10.38 11.23
C LEU A 71 17.27 11.65 11.88
N GLU A 72 17.90 12.81 11.68
CA GLU A 72 17.38 14.10 12.15
C GLU A 72 16.03 14.44 11.51
N ARG A 73 15.87 14.20 10.21
CA ARG A 73 14.59 14.36 9.50
C ARG A 73 13.55 13.36 9.99
N ALA A 74 13.94 12.11 10.21
CA ALA A 74 13.03 11.08 10.72
C ALA A 74 12.50 11.40 12.12
N ALA A 75 13.37 11.87 13.02
CA ALA A 75 12.97 12.32 14.35
C ALA A 75 11.92 13.44 14.27
N LYS A 76 12.15 14.46 13.44
CA LYS A 76 11.18 15.54 13.21
C LYS A 76 9.86 15.04 12.66
N VAL A 77 9.88 14.16 11.66
CA VAL A 77 8.65 13.61 11.05
C VAL A 77 7.86 12.76 12.06
N HIS A 78 8.54 12.03 12.94
CA HIS A 78 7.91 11.24 13.98
C HIS A 78 7.13 12.08 15.00
N GLU A 79 7.49 13.36 15.20
CA GLU A 79 6.73 14.28 16.06
C GLU A 79 5.33 14.60 15.51
N TYR A 80 5.15 14.56 14.18
CA TYR A 80 3.89 14.94 13.53
C TYR A 80 3.08 13.75 13.02
N LEU A 81 3.73 12.63 12.67
CA LEU A 81 3.03 11.43 12.21
C LEU A 81 2.64 10.56 13.40
N VAL A 82 1.39 10.73 13.83
CA VAL A 82 0.71 9.84 14.79
C VAL A 82 -0.03 8.72 14.05
N GLY A 83 0.44 7.48 14.18
CA GLY A 83 -0.25 6.30 13.65
C GLY A 83 0.68 5.15 13.20
N ASN A 84 0.10 4.03 12.80
CA ASN A 84 0.80 2.80 12.37
C ASN A 84 1.34 2.86 10.92
N GLN A 85 1.64 4.05 10.38
CA GLN A 85 2.14 4.17 9.02
C GLN A 85 3.64 3.82 8.98
N PRO A 86 4.05 2.79 8.23
CA PRO A 86 5.47 2.47 8.12
C PRO A 86 6.20 3.57 7.34
N LEU A 87 7.23 4.15 7.97
CA LEU A 87 8.17 5.07 7.32
C LEU A 87 9.39 4.28 6.87
N TYR A 88 9.73 4.41 5.58
CA TYR A 88 10.89 3.75 5.01
C TYR A 88 12.05 4.74 4.90
N LEU A 89 13.21 4.32 5.40
CA LEU A 89 14.44 5.12 5.40
C LEU A 89 15.31 4.67 4.22
N LEU A 90 15.49 5.53 3.23
CA LEU A 90 16.35 5.25 2.08
C LEU A 90 17.71 5.96 2.25
N ARG A 91 18.79 5.29 1.83
CA ARG A 91 20.10 5.93 1.65
C ARG A 91 20.22 6.39 0.18
N PRO A 92 20.89 7.53 -0.08
CA PRO A 92 21.32 7.87 -1.44
C PRO A 92 22.39 6.90 -1.95
#